data_AF-A0ABD6CQD4-F1
#
_entry.id   AF-A0ABD6CQD4-F1
#
_cell.length_a   1.000
_cell.length_b   1.000
_cell.length_c   1.000
_cell.angle_alpha   90.00
_cell.angle_beta   90.00
_cell.angle_gamma   90.00
#
_symmetry.space_group_name_H-M   'P 1'
#
loop_
_entity.id
_entity.type
_entity.pdbx_description
1 polymer ?
#
loop_
_entity_poly.entity_id
_entity_poly.type
_entity_poly.pdbx_seq_one_letter_code
_entity_poly.pdbx_strand_id
1 'polypeptide(L)'
;MLSDALSYPLNGDSWLRTILVGGLLSLLTVFVIPIFFLQGYYVRILRGSSSGDPEAPTFSDWGDLLVDGLKLFAVNLLVSLVVLVAMFVVAAIFGAGSLLSGGGPAADPGAGAGGIFAAVGVLGFLLFIAVVLAVGYVAPGMFANFAREDSIAAAFDVSTIIDGVATTEYLTAWVLAVAVGLVLGSIASLLSVVVVGIFGLFYVQVVTYYLFGRGFADGLAGKRGGAAATTY
;
A
#
# COMPACT_ATOMS: atom_id res chain seq x y z
N MET A 1 -7.53 17.82 3.46
CA MET A 1 -7.13 16.41 3.15
C MET A 1 -7.81 15.89 1.88
N LEU A 2 -9.10 15.49 1.89
CA LEU A 2 -9.71 14.87 0.70
C LEU A 2 -9.76 15.82 -0.52
N SER A 3 -10.17 17.07 -0.32
CA SER A 3 -10.17 18.09 -1.38
C SER A 3 -8.78 18.26 -1.98
N ASP A 4 -7.77 18.45 -1.12
CA ASP A 4 -6.37 18.60 -1.54
C ASP A 4 -5.87 17.36 -2.28
N ALA A 5 -6.25 16.18 -1.83
CA ALA A 5 -5.85 14.93 -2.46
C ALA A 5 -6.44 14.79 -3.87
N LEU A 6 -7.69 15.20 -4.08
CA LEU A 6 -8.34 15.17 -5.40
C LEU A 6 -7.80 16.26 -6.34
N SER A 7 -7.42 17.43 -5.83
CA SER A 7 -6.78 18.46 -6.66
C SER A 7 -5.31 18.18 -6.93
N TYR A 8 -4.64 17.41 -6.06
CA TYR A 8 -3.19 17.18 -6.12
C TYR A 8 -2.67 16.73 -7.50
N PRO A 9 -3.27 15.73 -8.19
CA PRO A 9 -2.79 15.31 -9.51
C PRO A 9 -2.94 16.38 -10.62
N LEU A 10 -3.75 17.41 -10.36
CA LEU A 10 -4.04 18.52 -11.27
C LEU A 10 -3.25 19.79 -10.92
N ASN A 11 -2.52 19.79 -9.80
CA ASN A 11 -1.69 20.92 -9.40
C ASN A 11 -0.38 20.91 -10.20
N GLY A 12 -0.06 22.06 -10.79
CA GLY A 12 1.17 22.28 -11.57
C GLY A 12 0.94 22.41 -13.08
N ASP A 13 1.83 23.12 -13.76
CA ASP A 13 1.68 23.49 -15.17
C ASP A 13 1.69 22.28 -16.13
N SER A 14 2.29 21.17 -15.72
CA SER A 14 2.47 19.97 -16.53
C SER A 14 1.57 18.79 -16.14
N TRP A 15 0.49 19.02 -15.39
CA TRP A 15 -0.41 17.97 -14.89
C TRP A 15 -0.88 17.01 -15.99
N LEU A 16 -1.24 17.55 -17.17
CA LEU A 16 -1.71 16.74 -18.30
C LEU A 16 -0.60 15.81 -18.81
N ARG A 17 0.63 16.31 -18.92
CA ARG A 17 1.79 15.49 -19.32
C ARG A 17 2.02 14.38 -18.29
N THR A 18 1.94 14.69 -16.99
CA THR A 18 2.11 13.71 -15.92
C THR A 18 1.07 12.60 -15.99
N ILE A 19 -0.22 12.94 -16.16
CA ILE A 19 -1.28 11.93 -16.30
C ILE A 19 -1.10 11.11 -17.57
N LEU A 20 -0.76 11.73 -18.70
CA LEU A 20 -0.57 11.01 -19.96
C LEU A 20 0.63 10.06 -19.91
N VAL A 21 1.77 10.52 -19.38
CA VAL A 21 2.97 9.69 -19.24
C VAL A 21 2.73 8.57 -18.23
N GLY A 22 2.12 8.87 -17.07
CA GLY A 22 1.80 7.86 -16.06
C GLY A 22 0.79 6.82 -16.54
N GLY A 23 -0.26 7.24 -17.25
CA GLY A 23 -1.22 6.34 -17.87
C GLY A 23 -0.60 5.48 -18.98
N LEU A 24 0.28 6.05 -19.81
CA LEU A 24 1.01 5.29 -20.84
C LEU A 24 1.99 4.29 -20.22
N LEU A 25 2.73 4.69 -19.18
CA LEU A 25 3.59 3.76 -18.43
C LEU A 25 2.78 2.63 -17.80
N SER A 26 1.57 2.94 -17.31
CA SER A 26 0.63 1.95 -16.75
C SER A 26 0.23 0.91 -17.79
N LEU A 27 -0.04 1.32 -19.04
CA LEU A 27 -0.28 0.41 -20.17
C LEU A 27 0.95 -0.44 -20.49
N LEU A 28 2.14 0.16 -20.46
CA LEU A 28 3.39 -0.52 -20.81
C LEU A 28 3.93 -1.42 -19.69
N THR A 29 3.28 -1.48 -18.52
CA THR A 29 3.69 -2.39 -17.41
C THR A 29 3.73 -3.86 -17.81
N VAL A 30 3.06 -4.26 -18.90
CA VAL A 30 3.18 -5.59 -19.51
C VAL A 30 4.63 -5.96 -19.87
N PHE A 31 5.49 -4.97 -20.13
CA PHE A 31 6.91 -5.15 -20.42
C PHE A 31 7.80 -5.21 -19.17
N VAL A 32 7.22 -5.21 -17.97
CA VAL A 32 7.87 -5.20 -16.66
C VAL A 32 8.65 -3.92 -16.36
N ILE A 33 9.55 -3.47 -17.24
CA ILE A 33 10.41 -2.30 -17.03
C ILE A 33 9.63 -1.03 -16.61
N PRO A 34 8.47 -0.70 -17.22
CA PRO A 34 7.70 0.50 -16.86
C PRO A 34 7.17 0.52 -15.42
N ILE A 35 7.06 -0.65 -14.77
CA ILE A 35 6.60 -0.72 -13.38
C ILE A 35 7.57 -0.01 -12.43
N PHE A 36 8.88 -0.06 -12.71
CA PHE A 36 9.88 0.56 -11.85
C PHE A 36 9.78 2.09 -11.92
N PHE A 37 9.56 2.65 -13.11
CA PHE A 37 9.35 4.10 -13.24
C PHE A 37 8.09 4.58 -12.53
N LEU A 38 6.99 3.81 -12.59
CA LEU A 38 5.78 4.12 -11.81
C LEU A 38 6.03 4.05 -10.31
N GLN A 39 6.76 3.04 -9.85
CA GLN A 39 7.10 2.92 -8.43
C GLN A 39 7.95 4.10 -7.96
N GLY A 40 8.98 4.50 -8.70
CA GLY A 40 9.77 5.68 -8.37
C GLY A 40 8.94 6.96 -8.36
N TYR A 41 7.95 7.06 -9.25
CA TYR A 41 7.03 8.18 -9.24
C TYR A 41 6.16 8.22 -7.98
N TYR A 42 5.67 7.07 -7.51
CA TYR A 42 4.97 6.98 -6.23
C TYR A 42 5.85 7.35 -5.04
N VAL A 43 7.16 7.03 -5.06
CA VAL A 43 8.12 7.49 -4.04
C VAL A 43 8.19 9.02 -4.03
N ARG A 44 8.25 9.67 -5.20
CA ARG A 44 8.25 11.14 -5.27
C ARG A 44 6.97 11.75 -4.70
N ILE A 45 5.81 11.15 -4.96
CA ILE A 45 4.54 11.61 -4.38
C ILE A 45 4.56 11.47 -2.86
N LEU A 46 4.99 10.31 -2.35
CA LEU A 46 5.09 10.07 -0.91
C LEU A 46 6.03 11.08 -0.25
N ARG A 47 7.19 11.34 -0.87
CA ARG A 47 8.17 12.32 -0.40
C ARG A 47 7.57 13.74 -0.41
N GLY A 48 7.06 14.21 -1.55
CA GLY A 48 6.49 15.55 -1.70
C GLY A 48 5.30 15.81 -0.78
N SER A 49 4.33 14.87 -0.72
CA SER A 49 3.16 14.97 0.17
C SER A 49 3.55 15.02 1.65
N SER A 50 4.62 14.31 2.04
CA SER A 50 5.12 14.31 3.41
C SER A 50 5.89 15.59 3.79
N SER A 51 6.37 16.33 2.79
CA SER A 51 7.02 17.64 2.93
C SER A 51 6.05 18.82 2.77
N GLY A 52 4.78 18.54 2.48
CA GLY A 52 3.75 19.56 2.27
C GLY A 52 3.81 20.24 0.89
N ASP A 53 4.48 19.63 -0.08
CA ASP A 53 4.54 20.15 -1.46
C ASP A 53 3.14 20.08 -2.09
N PRO A 54 2.55 21.22 -2.51
CA PRO A 54 1.24 21.24 -3.13
C PRO A 54 1.23 20.76 -4.58
N GLU A 55 2.39 20.72 -5.26
CA GLU A 55 2.50 20.37 -6.67
C GLU A 55 2.74 18.88 -6.88
N ALA A 56 2.13 18.31 -7.92
CA ALA A 56 2.41 16.94 -8.31
C ALA A 56 3.79 16.85 -8.96
N PRO A 57 4.63 15.85 -8.60
CA PRO A 57 5.92 15.68 -9.22
C PRO A 57 5.79 15.43 -10.73
N THR A 58 6.85 15.71 -11.47
CA THR A 58 6.92 15.43 -12.90
C THR A 58 7.77 14.19 -13.18
N PHE A 59 7.56 13.58 -14.36
CA PHE A 59 8.44 12.53 -14.89
C PHE A 59 9.74 13.13 -15.45
N SER A 60 10.57 13.66 -14.56
CA SER A 60 11.93 14.12 -14.83
C SER A 60 12.96 13.13 -14.26
N ASP A 61 14.23 13.27 -14.64
CA ASP A 61 15.34 12.55 -13.99
C ASP A 61 15.09 11.04 -13.91
N TRP A 62 14.84 10.44 -15.08
CA TRP A 62 14.43 9.04 -15.24
C TRP A 62 15.40 8.05 -14.58
N GLY A 63 16.69 8.38 -14.49
CA GLY A 63 17.68 7.58 -13.77
C GLY A 63 17.34 7.46 -12.28
N ASP A 64 17.09 8.58 -11.61
CA ASP A 64 16.72 8.61 -10.19
C ASP A 64 15.35 7.96 -9.98
N LEU A 65 14.41 8.19 -10.90
CA LEU A 65 13.10 7.54 -10.87
C LEU A 65 13.21 6.01 -10.93
N LEU A 66 14.11 5.49 -11.76
CA LEU A 66 14.38 4.06 -11.84
C LEU A 66 14.97 3.54 -10.53
N VAL A 67 15.96 4.24 -9.97
CA VAL A 67 16.61 3.86 -8.71
C VAL A 67 15.60 3.84 -7.55
N ASP A 68 14.81 4.89 -7.39
CA ASP A 68 13.75 4.98 -6.38
C ASP A 68 12.71 3.86 -6.57
N GLY A 69 12.38 3.55 -7.83
CA GLY A 69 11.51 2.44 -8.19
C GLY A 69 12.06 1.07 -7.80
N LEU A 70 13.36 0.83 -8.04
CA LEU A 70 14.03 -0.40 -7.64
C LEU A 70 14.10 -0.54 -6.11
N LYS A 71 14.37 0.56 -5.39
CA LYS A 71 14.35 0.58 -3.92
C LYS A 71 12.94 0.25 -3.39
N LEU A 72 11.89 0.89 -3.92
CA LEU A 72 10.51 0.61 -3.51
C LEU A 72 10.09 -0.82 -3.87
N PHE A 73 10.56 -1.34 -5.01
CA PHE A 73 10.33 -2.74 -5.39
C PHE A 73 11.00 -3.69 -4.39
N ALA A 74 12.23 -3.42 -3.95
CA ALA A 74 12.91 -4.20 -2.93
C ALA A 74 12.16 -4.19 -1.59
N VAL A 75 11.63 -3.04 -1.18
CA VAL A 75 10.75 -2.94 0.01
C VAL A 75 9.50 -3.82 -0.17
N ASN A 76 8.83 -3.71 -1.32
CA ASN A 76 7.66 -4.55 -1.62
C ASN A 76 7.99 -6.05 -1.62
N LEU A 77 9.15 -6.44 -2.15
CA LEU A 77 9.60 -7.83 -2.16
C LEU A 77 9.81 -8.36 -0.74
N LEU A 78 10.42 -7.56 0.14
CA LEU A 78 10.60 -7.91 1.55
C LEU A 78 9.27 -8.00 2.30
N VAL A 79 8.35 -7.07 2.08
CA VAL A 79 6.99 -7.12 2.65
C VAL A 79 6.23 -8.34 2.15
N SER A 80 6.31 -8.63 0.85
CA SER A 80 5.70 -9.82 0.24
C SER A 80 6.27 -11.11 0.81
N LEU A 81 7.59 -11.16 1.08
CA LEU A 81 8.22 -12.30 1.73
C LEU A 81 7.68 -12.52 3.14
N VAL A 82 7.43 -11.46 3.92
CA VAL A 82 6.80 -11.58 5.25
C VAL A 82 5.40 -12.18 5.14
N VAL A 83 4.58 -11.71 4.19
CA VAL A 83 3.24 -12.26 3.94
C VAL A 83 3.32 -13.72 3.48
N LEU A 84 4.28 -14.06 2.62
CA LEU A 84 4.51 -15.42 2.13
C LEU A 84 4.92 -16.37 3.27
N VAL A 85 5.83 -15.93 4.13
CA VAL A 85 6.25 -16.71 5.31
C VAL A 85 5.06 -16.90 6.27
N ALA A 86 4.28 -15.85 6.52
CA ALA A 86 3.07 -15.97 7.33
C ALA A 86 2.06 -16.97 6.73
N MET A 87 1.88 -16.94 5.40
CA MET A 87 1.05 -17.91 4.68
C MET A 87 1.57 -19.34 4.88
N PHE A 88 2.87 -19.58 4.73
CA PHE A 88 3.45 -20.92 4.93
C PHE A 88 3.35 -21.39 6.38
N VAL A 89 3.55 -20.50 7.35
CA VAL A 89 3.39 -20.81 8.78
C VAL A 89 1.94 -21.19 9.09
N VAL A 90 0.98 -20.42 8.60
CA VAL A 90 -0.45 -20.75 8.73
C VAL A 90 -0.76 -22.09 8.05
N ALA A 91 -0.29 -22.30 6.82
CA ALA A 91 -0.50 -23.56 6.10
C ALA A 91 0.15 -24.76 6.81
N ALA A 92 1.31 -24.60 7.41
CA ALA A 92 1.98 -25.66 8.16
C ALA A 92 1.23 -26.01 9.46
N ILE A 93 0.82 -24.99 10.22
CA ILE A 93 0.12 -25.18 11.51
C ILE A 93 -1.30 -25.73 11.30
N PHE A 94 -2.03 -25.16 10.34
CA PHE A 94 -3.46 -25.41 10.16
C PHE A 94 -3.77 -26.35 8.98
N GLY A 95 -2.89 -26.45 7.98
CA GLY A 95 -3.03 -27.38 6.85
C GLY A 95 -2.53 -28.80 7.16
N ALA A 96 -1.60 -28.98 8.11
CA ALA A 96 -1.22 -30.31 8.59
C ALA A 96 -2.41 -31.06 9.24
N GLY A 97 -3.34 -30.35 9.86
CA GLY A 97 -4.58 -30.94 10.41
C GLY A 97 -5.47 -31.57 9.34
N SER A 98 -5.52 -30.99 8.14
CA SER A 98 -6.23 -31.56 6.99
C SER A 98 -5.60 -32.87 6.50
N LEU A 99 -4.26 -32.90 6.37
CA LEU A 99 -3.52 -34.09 5.93
C LEU A 99 -3.55 -35.24 6.95
N LEU A 100 -3.52 -34.94 8.25
CA LEU A 100 -3.55 -35.93 9.33
C LEU A 100 -4.97 -36.50 9.59
N SER A 101 -6.02 -35.86 9.06
CA SER A 101 -7.40 -36.34 9.19
C SER A 101 -7.71 -37.55 8.30
N GLY A 102 -6.80 -37.95 7.39
CA GLY A 102 -7.02 -39.03 6.42
C GLY A 102 -8.13 -38.74 5.38
N GLY A 103 -8.79 -37.60 5.52
CA GLY A 103 -9.82 -37.12 4.63
C GLY A 103 -9.21 -36.34 3.49
N GLY A 104 -9.29 -36.87 2.27
CA GLY A 104 -9.13 -36.03 1.08
C GLY A 104 -10.15 -34.87 1.08
N PRO A 105 -10.15 -34.00 0.06
CA PRO A 105 -11.05 -32.83 -0.06
C PRO A 105 -12.57 -33.13 0.02
N ALA A 106 -12.96 -34.40 0.17
CA ALA A 106 -14.32 -34.91 0.23
C ALA A 106 -14.62 -35.69 1.54
N ALA A 107 -13.92 -35.44 2.64
CA ALA A 107 -14.28 -36.03 3.93
C ALA A 107 -15.58 -35.43 4.48
N ASP A 108 -16.44 -36.33 4.98
CA ASP A 108 -17.77 -36.03 5.49
C ASP A 108 -17.71 -35.05 6.69
N PRO A 109 -18.33 -33.86 6.62
CA PRO A 109 -18.29 -32.85 7.70
C PRO A 109 -18.85 -33.34 9.05
N GLY A 110 -19.57 -34.48 9.06
CA GLY A 110 -20.26 -35.02 10.22
C GLY A 110 -19.47 -35.99 11.11
N ALA A 111 -18.29 -36.47 10.70
CA ALA A 111 -17.46 -37.30 11.56
C ALA A 111 -16.69 -36.41 12.56
N GLY A 112 -16.82 -36.65 13.87
CA GLY A 112 -16.33 -35.75 14.93
C GLY A 112 -14.85 -35.31 14.85
N ALA A 113 -14.01 -36.04 14.12
CA ALA A 113 -12.63 -35.62 13.81
C ALA A 113 -12.57 -34.59 12.66
N GLY A 114 -13.34 -34.77 11.58
CA GLY A 114 -13.37 -33.87 10.41
C GLY A 114 -13.89 -32.46 10.73
N GLY A 115 -14.86 -32.34 11.64
CA GLY A 115 -15.39 -31.05 12.10
C GLY A 115 -14.37 -30.19 12.88
N ILE A 116 -13.51 -30.83 13.69
CA ILE A 116 -12.46 -30.14 14.45
C ILE A 116 -11.35 -29.66 13.50
N PHE A 117 -10.94 -30.48 12.54
CA PHE A 117 -9.93 -30.08 11.53
C PHE A 117 -10.44 -28.99 10.59
N ALA A 118 -11.74 -29.01 10.23
CA ALA A 118 -12.36 -27.91 9.50
C ALA A 118 -12.39 -26.60 10.32
N ALA A 119 -12.74 -26.66 11.62
CA ALA A 119 -12.72 -25.49 12.50
C ALA A 119 -11.31 -24.91 12.69
N VAL A 120 -10.29 -25.76 12.82
CA VAL A 120 -8.88 -25.37 12.89
C VAL A 120 -8.43 -24.72 11.59
N GLY A 121 -8.79 -25.28 10.43
CA GLY A 121 -8.53 -24.66 9.13
C GLY A 121 -9.15 -23.27 8.97
N VAL A 122 -10.40 -23.08 9.44
CA VAL A 122 -11.07 -21.78 9.45
C VAL A 122 -10.34 -20.77 10.34
N LEU A 123 -9.90 -21.17 11.54
CA LEU A 123 -9.11 -20.30 12.41
C LEU A 123 -7.78 -19.88 11.76
N GLY A 124 -7.09 -20.81 11.09
CA GLY A 124 -5.89 -20.51 10.32
C GLY A 124 -6.16 -19.49 9.20
N PHE A 125 -7.25 -19.68 8.45
CA PHE A 125 -7.66 -18.74 7.42
C PHE A 125 -7.98 -17.35 7.98
N LEU A 126 -8.74 -17.26 9.08
CA LEU A 126 -9.05 -16.00 9.74
C LEU A 126 -7.78 -15.30 10.26
N LEU A 127 -6.83 -16.05 10.82
CA LEU A 127 -5.54 -15.52 11.24
C LEU A 127 -4.75 -14.96 10.05
N PHE A 128 -4.71 -15.68 8.92
CA PHE A 128 -4.07 -15.20 7.71
C PHE A 128 -4.70 -13.90 7.20
N ILE A 129 -6.04 -13.83 7.16
CA ILE A 129 -6.75 -12.60 6.79
C ILE A 129 -6.40 -11.46 7.75
N ALA A 130 -6.34 -11.71 9.05
CA ALA A 130 -5.95 -10.70 10.03
C ALA A 130 -4.52 -10.18 9.78
N VAL A 131 -3.57 -11.07 9.46
CA VAL A 131 -2.19 -10.69 9.12
C VAL A 131 -2.15 -9.86 7.84
N VAL A 132 -2.87 -10.26 6.79
CA VAL A 132 -2.91 -9.52 5.51
C VAL A 132 -3.51 -8.13 5.72
N LEU A 133 -4.58 -8.01 6.51
CA LEU A 133 -5.19 -6.72 6.84
C LEU A 133 -4.23 -5.84 7.66
N ALA A 134 -3.53 -6.42 8.63
CA ALA A 134 -2.52 -5.70 9.41
C ALA A 134 -1.39 -5.18 8.52
N VAL A 135 -0.85 -6.02 7.63
CA VAL A 135 0.17 -5.61 6.66
C VAL A 135 -0.38 -4.56 5.69
N GLY A 136 -1.60 -4.72 5.19
CA GLY A 136 -2.24 -3.75 4.30
C GLY A 136 -2.50 -2.38 4.96
N TYR A 137 -2.66 -2.35 6.28
CA TYR A 137 -2.75 -1.11 7.05
C TYR A 137 -1.38 -0.47 7.28
N VAL A 138 -0.35 -1.27 7.57
CA VAL A 138 0.99 -0.78 7.96
C VAL A 138 1.87 -0.45 6.76
N ALA A 139 1.76 -1.20 5.66
CA ALA A 139 2.63 -1.08 4.49
C ALA A 139 2.66 0.33 3.85
N PRO A 140 1.54 1.07 3.72
CA PRO A 140 1.62 2.44 3.21
C PRO A 140 2.47 3.37 4.08
N GLY A 141 2.41 3.21 5.41
CA GLY A 141 3.30 3.89 6.35
C GLY A 141 4.77 3.52 6.16
N MET A 142 5.06 2.23 5.89
CA MET A 142 6.41 1.77 5.54
C MET A 142 6.95 2.46 4.29
N PHE A 143 6.13 2.57 3.24
CA PHE A 143 6.50 3.27 2.01
C PHE A 143 6.69 4.77 2.23
N ALA A 144 5.83 5.39 3.04
CA ALA A 144 5.96 6.80 3.38
C ALA A 144 7.26 7.09 4.14
N ASN A 145 7.61 6.27 5.14
CA ASN A 145 8.86 6.46 5.88
C ASN A 145 10.10 6.20 5.01
N PHE A 146 10.05 5.18 4.15
CA PHE A 146 11.08 4.93 3.13
C PHE A 146 11.28 6.15 2.23
N ALA A 147 10.20 6.73 1.70
CA ALA A 147 10.28 7.88 0.80
C ALA A 147 10.85 9.13 1.50
N ARG A 148 10.57 9.29 2.80
CA ARG A 148 11.07 10.38 3.65
C ARG A 148 12.57 10.27 3.95
N GLU A 149 13.02 9.09 4.33
CA GLU A 149 14.40 8.85 4.78
C GLU A 149 15.34 8.36 3.66
N ASP A 150 14.79 8.12 2.45
CA ASP A 150 15.50 7.60 1.27
C ASP A 150 16.29 6.28 1.48
N SER A 151 15.89 5.50 2.48
CA SER A 151 16.58 4.29 2.91
C SER A 151 15.63 3.11 3.05
N ILE A 152 15.97 1.97 2.44
CA ILE A 152 15.19 0.72 2.54
C ILE A 152 15.03 0.29 3.99
N ALA A 153 16.07 0.49 4.82
CA ALA A 153 16.02 0.14 6.24
C ALA A 153 14.96 0.94 7.02
N ALA A 154 14.74 2.20 6.63
CA ALA A 154 13.73 3.04 7.27
C ALA A 154 12.30 2.52 7.03
N ALA A 155 12.05 1.79 5.94
CA ALA A 155 10.76 1.14 5.71
C ALA A 155 10.40 0.14 6.82
N PHE A 156 11.41 -0.43 7.50
CA PHE A 156 11.26 -1.48 8.52
C PHE A 156 11.59 -0.98 9.93
N ASP A 157 11.72 0.33 10.13
CA ASP A 157 11.84 0.90 11.48
C ASP A 157 10.50 0.80 12.21
N VAL A 158 10.30 -0.33 12.89
CA VAL A 158 9.05 -0.66 13.59
C VAL A 158 8.61 0.46 14.54
N SER A 159 9.56 1.10 15.23
CA SER A 159 9.24 2.16 16.20
C SER A 159 8.63 3.37 15.50
N THR A 160 9.28 3.84 14.44
CA THR A 160 8.84 4.99 13.66
C THR A 160 7.55 4.69 12.90
N ILE A 161 7.42 3.48 12.34
CA ILE A 161 6.22 3.08 11.62
C ILE A 161 5.01 3.04 12.56
N ILE A 162 5.12 2.36 13.72
CA ILE A 162 4.02 2.31 14.70
C ILE A 162 3.66 3.73 15.17
N ASP A 163 4.66 4.57 15.43
CA ASP A 163 4.45 5.96 15.85
C ASP A 163 3.65 6.80 14.85
N GLY A 164 3.83 6.55 13.55
CA GLY A 164 3.04 7.22 12.50
C GLY A 164 1.68 6.55 12.27
N VAL A 165 1.61 5.23 12.13
CA VAL A 165 0.38 4.53 11.75
C VAL A 165 -0.63 4.38 12.90
N ALA A 166 -0.20 4.49 14.16
CA ALA A 166 -1.09 4.44 15.33
C ALA A 166 -1.80 5.77 15.63
N THR A 167 -1.79 6.71 14.67
CA THR A 167 -2.37 8.05 14.82
C THR A 167 -3.73 8.15 14.13
N THR A 168 -4.57 9.07 14.64
CA THR A 168 -5.88 9.34 14.04
C THR A 168 -5.73 9.96 12.64
N GLU A 169 -4.70 10.79 12.45
CA GLU A 169 -4.35 11.42 11.19
C GLU A 169 -4.05 10.38 10.11
N TYR A 170 -3.21 9.39 10.41
CA TYR A 170 -2.95 8.29 9.49
C TYR A 170 -4.19 7.43 9.24
N LEU A 171 -4.96 7.10 10.29
CA LEU A 171 -6.18 6.30 10.15
C LEU A 171 -7.19 6.99 9.22
N THR A 172 -7.41 8.30 9.37
CA THR A 172 -8.31 9.05 8.49
C THR A 172 -7.81 9.07 7.05
N ALA A 173 -6.52 9.29 6.83
CA ALA A 173 -5.93 9.23 5.50
C ALA A 173 -6.07 7.84 4.86
N TRP A 174 -5.87 6.77 5.63
CA TRP A 174 -6.03 5.39 5.15
C TRP A 174 -7.49 5.09 4.76
N VAL A 175 -8.45 5.48 5.60
CA VAL A 175 -9.88 5.30 5.30
C VAL A 175 -10.29 6.09 4.05
N LEU A 176 -9.82 7.33 3.92
CA LEU A 176 -10.06 8.13 2.72
C LEU A 176 -9.43 7.50 1.47
N ALA A 177 -8.22 6.97 1.57
CA ALA A 177 -7.54 6.29 0.48
C ALA A 177 -8.31 5.04 0.02
N VAL A 178 -8.84 4.26 0.97
CA VAL A 178 -9.71 3.11 0.67
C VAL A 178 -11.02 3.55 0.04
N ALA A 179 -11.66 4.61 0.56
CA ALA A 179 -12.90 5.13 -0.01
C ALA A 179 -12.70 5.65 -1.45
N VAL A 180 -11.62 6.40 -1.68
CA VAL A 180 -11.24 6.89 -3.02
C VAL A 180 -10.95 5.73 -3.96
N GLY A 181 -10.13 4.76 -3.51
CA GLY A 181 -9.81 3.57 -4.30
C GLY A 181 -11.05 2.75 -4.66
N LEU A 182 -12.00 2.60 -3.73
CA LEU A 182 -13.24 1.88 -3.98
C LEU A 182 -14.16 2.63 -4.95
N VAL A 183 -14.38 3.92 -4.73
CA VAL A 183 -15.32 4.73 -5.54
C VAL A 183 -14.72 5.06 -6.90
N LEU A 184 -13.62 5.80 -6.92
CA LEU A 184 -13.00 6.25 -8.17
C LEU A 184 -12.32 5.11 -8.91
N GLY A 185 -11.70 4.16 -8.19
CA GLY A 185 -11.06 3.00 -8.80
C GLY A 185 -12.07 2.08 -9.48
N SER A 186 -13.27 1.89 -8.92
CA SER A 186 -14.34 1.13 -9.60
C SER A 186 -14.82 1.82 -10.87
N ILE A 187 -15.02 3.15 -10.83
CA ILE A 187 -15.41 3.94 -12.01
C ILE A 187 -14.32 3.85 -13.09
N ALA A 188 -13.07 4.08 -12.71
CA ALA A 188 -11.94 4.02 -13.62
C ALA A 188 -11.73 2.61 -14.20
N SER A 189 -11.91 1.56 -13.39
CA SER A 189 -11.86 0.17 -13.84
C SER A 189 -12.92 -0.14 -14.89
N LEU A 190 -14.16 0.30 -14.70
CA LEU A 190 -15.22 0.13 -15.70
C LEU A 190 -14.90 0.88 -17.02
N LEU A 191 -14.31 2.07 -16.92
CA LEU A 191 -13.88 2.85 -18.08
C LEU A 191 -12.60 2.31 -18.75
N SER A 192 -11.87 1.41 -18.10
CA SER A 192 -10.60 0.90 -18.62
C SER A 192 -10.79 0.04 -19.87
N VAL A 193 -12.00 -0.50 -20.07
CA VAL A 193 -12.45 -1.18 -21.29
C VAL A 193 -12.26 -0.29 -22.53
N VAL A 194 -12.34 1.04 -22.37
CA VAL A 194 -12.22 2.02 -23.47
C VAL A 194 -10.82 2.68 -23.49
N VAL A 195 -9.82 2.10 -22.82
CA VAL A 195 -8.45 2.64 -22.63
C VAL A 195 -8.40 3.90 -21.74
N VAL A 196 -9.40 4.77 -21.80
CA VAL A 196 -9.50 6.02 -21.02
C VAL A 196 -9.46 5.76 -19.51
N GLY A 197 -10.05 4.66 -19.04
CA GLY A 197 -10.04 4.35 -17.61
C GLY A 197 -8.65 4.08 -17.02
N ILE A 198 -7.64 3.76 -17.83
CA ILE A 198 -6.28 3.54 -17.33
C ILE A 198 -5.64 4.84 -16.83
N PHE A 199 -5.93 5.96 -17.49
CA PHE A 199 -5.53 7.29 -16.99
C PHE A 199 -6.26 7.63 -15.69
N GLY A 200 -7.54 7.23 -15.58
CA GLY A 200 -8.31 7.33 -14.34
C GLY A 200 -7.71 6.49 -13.21
N LEU A 201 -7.27 5.25 -13.49
CA LEU A 201 -6.62 4.38 -12.51
C LEU A 201 -5.31 5.00 -12.03
N PHE A 202 -4.49 5.54 -12.94
CA PHE A 202 -3.28 6.26 -12.56
C PHE A 202 -3.59 7.46 -11.66
N TYR A 203 -4.58 8.28 -12.03
CA TYR A 203 -5.04 9.40 -11.20
C TYR A 203 -5.41 8.93 -9.78
N VAL A 204 -6.21 7.86 -9.65
CA VAL A 204 -6.59 7.29 -8.36
C VAL A 204 -5.37 6.89 -7.54
N GLN A 205 -4.36 6.26 -8.17
CA GLN A 205 -3.13 5.91 -7.47
C GLN A 205 -2.41 7.15 -6.94
N VAL A 206 -2.28 8.22 -7.72
CA VAL A 206 -1.65 9.47 -7.25
C VAL A 206 -2.36 10.02 -6.02
N VAL A 207 -3.70 10.07 -6.04
CA VAL A 207 -4.51 10.53 -4.90
C VAL A 207 -4.27 9.66 -3.66
N THR A 208 -4.26 8.33 -3.84
CA THR A 208 -4.05 7.35 -2.76
C THR A 208 -2.66 7.49 -2.13
N TYR A 209 -1.59 7.57 -2.93
CA TYR A 209 -0.22 7.75 -2.43
C TYR A 209 -0.04 9.10 -1.74
N TYR A 210 -0.68 10.16 -2.23
CA TYR A 210 -0.68 11.47 -1.58
C TYR A 210 -1.32 11.41 -0.18
N LEU A 211 -2.48 10.75 -0.06
CA LEU A 211 -3.16 10.58 1.22
C LEU A 211 -2.27 9.84 2.22
N PHE A 212 -1.65 8.73 1.81
CA PHE A 212 -0.76 7.96 2.68
C PHE A 212 0.46 8.76 3.15
N GLY A 213 1.15 9.46 2.24
CA GLY A 213 2.33 10.24 2.59
C GLY A 213 2.01 11.41 3.52
N ARG A 214 0.91 12.14 3.25
CA ARG A 214 0.46 13.26 4.08
C ARG A 214 -0.03 12.80 5.45
N GLY A 215 -0.90 11.78 5.50
CA GLY A 215 -1.44 11.27 6.77
C GLY A 215 -0.37 10.70 7.70
N PHE A 216 0.63 10.02 7.13
CA PHE A 216 1.76 9.51 7.91
C PHE A 216 2.64 10.65 8.47
N ALA A 217 2.91 11.68 7.67
CA ALA A 217 3.69 12.83 8.10
C ALA A 217 2.98 13.64 9.20
N ASP A 218 1.69 13.91 9.02
CA ASP A 218 0.85 14.62 9.99
C ASP A 218 0.79 13.86 11.33
N GLY A 219 0.64 12.53 11.27
CA GLY A 219 0.66 11.67 12.46
C GLY A 219 1.98 11.76 13.25
N LEU A 220 3.11 11.65 12.57
CA LEU A 220 4.43 11.78 13.21
C LEU A 220 4.64 13.18 13.82
N ALA A 221 4.20 14.23 13.13
CA ALA A 221 4.30 15.61 13.61
C ALA A 221 3.46 15.83 14.87
N GLY A 222 2.21 15.34 14.89
CA GLY A 222 1.31 15.44 16.03
C GLY A 222 1.87 14.78 17.29
N LYS A 223 2.45 13.57 17.15
CA LYS A 223 3.06 12.84 18.27
C LYS A 223 4.27 13.56 18.85
N ARG A 224 5.14 14.12 18.00
CA ARG A 224 6.32 14.92 18.42
C ARG A 224 5.91 16.22 19.13
N GLY A 225 4.87 16.90 18.63
CA GLY A 225 4.34 18.12 19.25
C GLY A 225 3.69 17.87 20.61
N GLY A 226 2.93 16.79 20.76
CA GLY A 226 2.31 16.40 22.04
C GLY A 226 3.34 16.01 23.12
N ALA A 227 4.41 15.32 22.74
CA ALA A 227 5.51 14.99 23.66
C ALA A 227 6.21 16.24 24.21
N ALA A 228 6.45 17.25 23.37
CA ALA A 228 7.05 18.52 23.78
C ALA A 228 6.13 19.33 24.72
N ALA A 229 4.81 19.29 24.51
CA ALA A 229 3.84 20.01 25.34
C ALA A 229 3.63 19.40 26.74
N THR A 230 3.89 18.09 26.91
CA THR A 230 3.71 17.39 28.20
C THR A 230 4.93 17.51 29.13
N THR A 231 6.02 18.14 28.67
CA THR A 231 7.28 18.28 29.41
C THR A 231 7.42 19.64 30.12
N TYR A 232 6.36 20.47 30.12
CA TYR A 232 6.26 21.75 30.83
C TYR A 232 5.07 21.74 31.80
#